data_AF-A0A2V5S1F1-F1
#
_entry.id   AF-A0A2V5S1F1-F1
#
_cell.length_a   1.000
_cell.length_b   1.000
_cell.length_c   1.000
_cell.angle_alpha   90.00
_cell.angle_beta   90.00
_cell.angle_gamma   90.00
#
_symmetry.space_group_name_H-M   'P 1'
#
loop_
_entity.id
_entity.type
_entity.pdbx_description
1 polymer ?
#
loop_
_entity_poly.entity_id
_entity_poly.type
_entity_poly.pdbx_seq_one_letter_code
_entity_poly.pdbx_strand_id
1 'polypeptide(L)'
;MGTAAPWVRKWSSSWVRGPFWDGFWMLSALWLAPIILWLSHGYSNPETSPLDLLYFGLTALFWIGHRLSSTYLAYCTEAYRPLLRAQPVRFVVIPLLVTVGCFALFLPADTALPWTREERLIGLAILDYACVTYHFAAQHFGALSLYRSRAERGWCVQTRRLDRFFALTVGGVLVFVADILAGAVAYQDQWIDRWLFPAWIVSAQNGIRGGAILVLLIATAVMLFTEARAPHWSLPRVLYIVGLAVMVGIALRPRSLFLFLVIWTSQHWILATGLASQTPSAELTPGRGVVRNVLHKLNVRPWAVVLFLMLLSLALLPLFEVEANQETGTYYGDRIFGAIATQLRTSSWAPALIALGFATGFIHYLLDRSVYRMSDPQVRAAARGLVGNAPRFAEGK
;
A
#
# COMPACT_ATOMS: atom_id res chain seq x y z
N MET A 1 51.55 14.58 -21.02
CA MET A 1 50.95 14.23 -19.71
C MET A 1 49.60 14.93 -19.63
N GLY A 2 48.52 14.17 -19.83
CA GLY A 2 47.16 14.71 -20.00
C GLY A 2 46.51 15.07 -18.66
N THR A 3 45.96 16.27 -18.59
CA THR A 3 45.13 16.78 -17.50
C THR A 3 43.78 16.06 -17.53
N ALA A 4 43.50 15.27 -16.50
CA ALA A 4 42.22 14.59 -16.32
C ALA A 4 41.09 15.61 -16.14
N ALA A 5 40.04 15.46 -16.94
CA ALA A 5 38.90 16.36 -16.97
C ALA A 5 38.16 16.39 -15.62
N PRO A 6 37.70 17.57 -15.20
CA PRO A 6 37.13 17.76 -13.88
C PRO A 6 35.59 17.53 -13.94
N TRP A 7 35.09 16.59 -13.12
CA TRP A 7 33.70 16.48 -12.62
C TRP A 7 32.57 16.18 -13.63
N VAL A 8 32.28 14.89 -13.85
CA VAL A 8 30.90 14.46 -14.15
C VAL A 8 30.09 14.62 -12.85
N ARG A 9 29.49 15.79 -12.62
CA ARG A 9 28.37 15.90 -11.68
C ARG A 9 27.29 14.95 -12.22
N LYS A 10 27.06 13.83 -11.54
CA LYS A 10 25.90 12.99 -11.79
C LYS A 10 24.69 13.86 -11.48
N TRP A 11 24.00 14.37 -12.51
CA TRP A 11 22.80 15.16 -12.34
C TRP A 11 21.84 14.35 -11.46
N SER A 12 21.45 14.91 -10.31
CA SER A 12 20.49 14.30 -9.40
C SER A 12 19.15 14.21 -10.15
N SER A 13 18.85 13.02 -10.66
CA SER A 13 17.55 12.76 -11.27
C SER A 13 16.48 12.89 -10.19
N SER A 14 15.44 13.70 -10.47
CA SER A 14 14.28 13.83 -9.59
C SER A 14 13.39 12.58 -9.57
N TRP A 15 13.65 11.63 -10.49
CA TRP A 15 13.04 10.31 -10.53
C TRP A 15 13.65 9.38 -9.46
N VAL A 16 12.85 8.43 -8.94
CA VAL A 16 13.35 7.43 -7.99
C VAL A 16 14.36 6.51 -8.70
N ARG A 17 13.98 5.97 -9.87
CA ARG A 17 14.88 5.19 -10.70
C ARG A 17 14.98 5.76 -12.11
N GLY A 18 13.85 6.11 -12.70
CA GLY A 18 13.77 6.65 -14.06
C GLY A 18 12.34 6.65 -14.57
N PRO A 19 12.05 7.39 -15.65
CA PRO A 19 10.67 7.66 -16.09
C PRO A 19 9.86 6.40 -16.37
N PHE A 20 10.45 5.36 -16.97
CA PHE A 20 9.73 4.10 -17.23
C PHE A 20 9.41 3.32 -15.96
N TRP A 21 10.38 3.21 -15.05
CA TRP A 21 10.20 2.46 -13.81
C TRP A 21 9.21 3.17 -12.90
N ASP A 22 9.41 4.46 -12.67
CA ASP A 22 8.50 5.30 -11.90
C ASP A 22 7.11 5.35 -12.55
N GLY A 23 7.04 5.46 -13.88
CA GLY A 23 5.80 5.43 -14.67
C GLY A 23 4.95 4.19 -14.42
N PHE A 24 5.57 3.01 -14.43
CA PHE A 24 4.86 1.76 -14.20
C PHE A 24 4.49 1.58 -12.72
N TRP A 25 5.45 1.76 -11.81
CA TRP A 25 5.30 1.39 -10.40
C TRP A 25 4.72 2.50 -9.52
N MET A 26 5.34 3.67 -9.54
CA MET A 26 5.01 4.78 -8.64
C MET A 26 3.82 5.59 -9.16
N LEU A 27 3.76 5.81 -10.46
CA LEU A 27 2.76 6.60 -11.16
C LEU A 27 1.64 5.73 -11.72
N SER A 28 1.41 4.56 -11.12
CA SER A 28 0.49 3.55 -11.64
C SER A 28 -0.94 4.05 -11.82
N ALA A 29 -1.37 5.00 -10.98
CA ALA A 29 -2.66 5.66 -11.12
C ALA A 29 -2.89 6.29 -12.52
N LEU A 30 -1.85 6.84 -13.15
CA LEU A 30 -1.97 7.56 -14.42
C LEU A 30 -2.30 6.65 -15.60
N TRP A 31 -1.86 5.39 -15.57
CA TRP A 31 -2.19 4.42 -16.60
C TRP A 31 -3.34 3.49 -16.18
N LEU A 32 -3.50 3.21 -14.88
CA LEU A 32 -4.64 2.43 -14.38
C LEU A 32 -5.96 3.14 -14.65
N ALA A 33 -6.05 4.44 -14.33
CA ALA A 33 -7.27 5.23 -14.48
C ALA A 33 -7.89 5.13 -15.89
N PRO A 34 -7.18 5.44 -17.00
CA PRO A 34 -7.76 5.33 -18.34
C PRO A 34 -8.11 3.88 -18.71
N ILE A 35 -7.33 2.88 -18.30
CA ILE A 35 -7.64 1.47 -18.57
C ILE A 35 -8.92 1.05 -17.85
N ILE A 36 -9.06 1.38 -16.57
CA ILE A 36 -10.23 1.05 -15.76
C ILE A 36 -11.50 1.66 -16.39
N LEU A 37 -11.43 2.94 -16.76
CA LEU A 37 -12.54 3.63 -17.41
C LEU A 37 -12.88 2.99 -18.76
N TRP A 38 -11.88 2.63 -19.57
CA TRP A 38 -12.08 1.97 -20.85
C TRP A 38 -12.70 0.57 -20.71
N LEU A 39 -12.18 -0.27 -19.81
CA LEU A 39 -12.70 -1.63 -19.59
C LEU A 39 -14.09 -1.65 -18.95
N SER A 40 -14.50 -0.57 -18.28
CA SER A 40 -15.85 -0.40 -17.72
C SER A 40 -16.84 0.25 -18.69
N HIS A 41 -16.37 0.79 -19.82
CA HIS A 41 -17.20 1.60 -20.70
C HIS A 41 -18.33 0.79 -21.34
N GLY A 42 -19.56 1.29 -21.24
CA GLY A 42 -20.75 0.65 -21.80
C GLY A 42 -21.42 -0.39 -20.89
N TYR A 43 -20.85 -0.67 -19.72
CA TYR A 43 -21.42 -1.61 -18.74
C TYR A 43 -22.17 -0.86 -17.63
N SER A 44 -23.39 -1.32 -17.31
CA SER A 44 -24.18 -0.78 -16.20
C SER A 44 -23.65 -1.25 -14.84
N ASN A 45 -23.10 -2.47 -14.78
CA ASN A 45 -22.35 -2.99 -13.64
C ASN A 45 -20.88 -3.21 -14.05
N PRO A 46 -19.92 -2.47 -13.47
CA PRO A 46 -18.49 -2.69 -13.75
C PRO A 46 -17.95 -4.09 -13.44
N GLU A 47 -18.59 -4.84 -12.54
CA GLU A 47 -18.16 -6.23 -12.20
C GLU A 47 -18.44 -7.23 -13.32
N THR A 48 -19.38 -6.92 -14.22
CA THR A 48 -19.66 -7.78 -15.39
C THR A 48 -18.85 -7.38 -16.61
N SER A 49 -17.97 -6.38 -16.48
CA SER A 49 -17.11 -5.90 -17.56
C SER A 49 -15.75 -6.61 -17.57
N PRO A 50 -14.97 -6.48 -18.67
CA PRO A 50 -13.58 -6.98 -18.72
C PRO A 50 -12.66 -6.44 -17.60
N LEU A 51 -13.09 -5.40 -16.87
CA LEU A 51 -12.39 -4.89 -15.71
C LEU A 51 -12.21 -5.94 -14.61
N ASP A 52 -13.20 -6.82 -14.43
CA ASP A 52 -13.12 -7.88 -13.42
C ASP A 52 -11.96 -8.85 -13.69
N LEU A 53 -11.70 -9.19 -14.96
CA LEU A 53 -10.54 -10.01 -15.32
C LEU A 53 -9.21 -9.30 -15.05
N LEU A 54 -9.14 -7.98 -15.29
CA LEU A 54 -7.96 -7.20 -14.93
C LEU A 54 -7.78 -7.19 -13.40
N TYR A 55 -8.84 -6.94 -12.65
CA TYR A 55 -8.77 -6.87 -11.19
C TYR A 55 -8.43 -8.22 -10.56
N PHE A 56 -8.97 -9.31 -11.10
CA PHE A 56 -8.57 -10.66 -10.77
C PHE A 56 -7.05 -10.86 -10.94
N GLY A 57 -6.50 -10.51 -12.11
CA GLY A 57 -5.07 -10.64 -12.38
C GLY A 57 -4.22 -9.80 -11.44
N LEU A 58 -4.62 -8.55 -11.16
CA LEU A 58 -3.93 -7.66 -10.24
C LEU A 58 -3.99 -8.17 -8.79
N THR A 59 -5.13 -8.71 -8.36
CA THR A 59 -5.30 -9.32 -7.05
C THR A 59 -4.41 -10.55 -6.91
N ALA A 60 -4.47 -11.49 -7.86
CA ALA A 60 -3.65 -12.69 -7.83
C ALA A 60 -2.14 -12.37 -7.78
N LEU A 61 -1.69 -11.39 -8.55
CA LEU A 61 -0.27 -11.06 -8.67
C LEU A 61 0.26 -10.13 -7.58
N PHE A 62 -0.54 -9.21 -7.02
CA PHE A 62 -0.02 -8.15 -6.15
C PHE A 62 -0.65 -8.08 -4.76
N TRP A 63 -1.83 -8.64 -4.53
CA TRP A 63 -2.53 -8.46 -3.25
C TRP A 63 -1.79 -9.10 -2.07
N ILE A 64 -1.39 -10.37 -2.14
CA ILE A 64 -0.68 -10.96 -0.99
C ILE A 64 0.81 -10.62 -1.04
N GLY A 65 1.36 -10.43 -2.25
CA GLY A 65 2.74 -10.01 -2.47
C GLY A 65 3.07 -8.66 -1.82
N HIS A 66 2.21 -7.64 -2.00
CA HIS A 66 2.44 -6.34 -1.36
C HIS A 66 2.29 -6.40 0.16
N ARG A 67 1.32 -7.17 0.68
CA ARG A 67 1.12 -7.35 2.12
C ARG A 67 2.38 -7.90 2.78
N LEU A 68 2.98 -8.92 2.17
CA LEU A 68 4.19 -9.55 2.69
C LEU A 68 5.48 -8.79 2.36
N SER A 69 5.42 -7.72 1.57
CA SER A 69 6.61 -7.02 1.09
C SER A 69 7.46 -6.40 2.22
N SER A 70 6.83 -5.74 3.19
CA SER A 70 7.53 -5.13 4.33
C SER A 70 8.09 -6.19 5.29
N THR A 71 7.39 -7.31 5.46
CA THR A 71 7.87 -8.51 6.16
C THR A 71 9.09 -9.11 5.47
N TYR A 72 9.02 -9.25 4.14
CA TYR A 72 10.12 -9.72 3.32
C TYR A 72 11.34 -8.81 3.46
N LEU A 73 11.16 -7.49 3.38
CA LEU A 73 12.25 -6.53 3.59
C LEU A 73 12.89 -6.67 4.97
N ALA A 74 12.08 -6.73 6.02
CA ALA A 74 12.56 -6.80 7.39
C ALA A 74 13.42 -8.05 7.64
N TYR A 75 12.98 -9.22 7.14
CA TYR A 75 13.55 -10.51 7.56
C TYR A 75 14.40 -11.21 6.51
N CYS A 76 14.16 -10.97 5.23
CA CYS A 76 14.81 -11.66 4.12
C CYS A 76 15.93 -10.86 3.46
N THR A 77 16.30 -9.70 4.00
CA THR A 77 17.34 -8.82 3.45
C THR A 77 18.51 -8.67 4.41
N GLU A 78 19.71 -8.51 3.86
CA GLU A 78 20.89 -8.12 4.62
C GLU A 78 20.83 -6.65 5.04
N ALA A 79 20.12 -5.82 4.25
CA ALA A 79 19.93 -4.40 4.51
C ALA A 79 19.32 -4.10 5.90
N TYR A 80 18.30 -4.87 6.32
CA TYR A 80 17.58 -4.62 7.58
C TYR A 80 18.11 -5.40 8.79
N ARG A 81 19.07 -6.32 8.62
CA ARG A 81 19.63 -7.10 9.74
C ARG A 81 20.17 -6.26 10.91
N PRO A 82 20.90 -5.15 10.69
CA PRO A 82 21.35 -4.32 11.79
C PRO A 82 20.16 -3.77 12.60
N LEU A 83 19.07 -3.38 11.93
CA LEU A 83 17.87 -2.88 12.59
C LEU A 83 17.13 -3.96 13.37
N LEU A 84 17.06 -5.19 12.87
CA LEU A 84 16.49 -6.33 13.62
C LEU A 84 17.19 -6.53 14.97
N ARG A 85 18.52 -6.38 14.99
CA ARG A 85 19.33 -6.54 16.22
C ARG A 85 19.24 -5.34 17.14
N ALA A 86 19.24 -4.14 16.59
CA ALA A 86 19.21 -2.90 17.36
C ALA A 86 17.82 -2.56 17.90
N GLN A 87 16.76 -3.01 17.22
CA GLN A 87 15.37 -2.65 17.53
C GLN A 87 14.46 -3.89 17.61
N PRO A 88 14.80 -4.93 18.41
CA PRO A 88 14.09 -6.21 18.41
C PRO A 88 12.64 -6.07 18.89
N VAL A 89 12.34 -5.10 19.75
CA VAL A 89 10.96 -4.82 20.18
C VAL A 89 10.08 -4.47 18.98
N ARG A 90 10.57 -3.60 18.09
CA ARG A 90 9.81 -3.14 16.91
C ARG A 90 9.66 -4.22 15.86
N PHE A 91 10.73 -4.96 15.58
CA PHE A 91 10.77 -5.89 14.47
C PHE A 91 10.47 -7.34 14.85
N VAL A 92 10.41 -7.70 16.13
CA VAL A 92 10.17 -9.09 16.55
C VAL A 92 9.05 -9.15 17.57
N VAL A 93 9.20 -8.46 18.71
CA VAL A 93 8.25 -8.58 19.82
C VAL A 93 6.86 -8.08 19.44
N ILE A 94 6.74 -6.88 18.89
CA ILE A 94 5.44 -6.31 18.51
C ILE A 94 4.74 -7.16 17.43
N PRO A 95 5.38 -7.55 16.31
CA PRO A 95 4.76 -8.46 15.34
C PRO A 95 4.28 -9.78 15.96
N LEU A 96 5.07 -10.38 16.85
CA LEU A 96 4.66 -11.62 17.54
C LEU A 96 3.45 -11.39 18.45
N LEU A 97 3.42 -10.30 19.21
CA LEU A 97 2.26 -9.96 20.05
C LEU A 97 0.99 -9.73 19.23
N VAL A 98 1.12 -9.10 18.05
CA VAL A 98 0.00 -8.93 17.12
C VAL A 98 -0.50 -10.28 16.61
N THR A 99 0.39 -11.19 16.22
CA THR A 99 0.01 -12.56 15.83
C THR A 99 -0.71 -13.27 16.99
N VAL A 100 -0.11 -13.29 18.18
CA VAL A 100 -0.71 -13.93 19.36
C VAL A 100 -2.08 -13.32 19.68
N GLY A 101 -2.22 -11.99 19.61
CA GLY A 101 -3.47 -11.29 19.85
C GLY A 101 -4.57 -11.69 18.85
N CYS A 102 -4.26 -11.74 17.55
CA CYS A 102 -5.22 -12.14 16.52
C CYS A 102 -5.67 -13.59 16.72
N PHE A 103 -4.75 -14.51 17.01
CA PHE A 103 -5.09 -15.92 17.26
C PHE A 103 -5.86 -16.10 18.57
N ALA A 104 -5.51 -15.37 19.63
CA ALA A 104 -6.24 -15.36 20.88
C ALA A 104 -7.67 -14.82 20.73
N LEU A 105 -7.91 -13.94 19.74
CA LEU A 105 -9.25 -13.45 19.43
C LEU A 105 -10.09 -14.49 18.69
N PHE A 106 -9.58 -15.21 17.69
CA PHE A 106 -10.44 -16.07 16.85
C PHE A 106 -10.45 -17.55 17.19
N LEU A 107 -9.37 -18.10 17.77
CA LEU A 107 -9.33 -19.52 18.11
C LEU A 107 -10.39 -19.91 19.17
N PRO A 108 -10.60 -19.14 20.26
CA PRO A 108 -11.58 -19.53 21.28
C PRO A 108 -12.99 -19.61 20.70
N ALA A 109 -13.76 -20.60 21.16
CA ALA A 109 -15.18 -20.76 20.82
C ALA A 109 -16.03 -19.58 21.30
N ASP A 110 -17.27 -19.46 20.82
CA ASP A 110 -18.16 -18.35 21.17
C ASP A 110 -18.48 -18.26 22.66
N THR A 111 -18.38 -19.37 23.39
CA THR A 111 -18.62 -19.43 24.83
C THR A 111 -17.41 -19.01 25.68
N ALA A 112 -16.23 -18.88 25.08
CA ALA A 112 -14.99 -18.63 25.81
C ALA A 112 -14.69 -17.14 26.04
N LEU A 113 -15.33 -16.24 25.28
CA LEU A 113 -15.17 -14.79 25.39
C LEU A 113 -16.57 -14.12 25.47
N PRO A 114 -16.66 -12.87 25.97
CA PRO A 114 -17.95 -12.16 26.07
C PRO A 114 -18.65 -11.86 24.74
N TRP A 115 -17.93 -11.98 23.62
CA TRP A 115 -18.41 -11.68 22.27
C TRP A 115 -18.30 -12.90 21.36
N THR A 116 -19.26 -13.05 20.44
CA THR A 116 -19.22 -14.12 19.42
C THR A 116 -18.04 -13.92 18.46
N ARG A 117 -17.64 -14.96 17.71
CA ARG A 117 -16.59 -14.86 16.68
C ARG A 117 -16.94 -13.85 15.61
N GLU A 118 -18.21 -13.75 15.26
CA GLU A 118 -18.72 -12.77 14.30
C GLU A 118 -18.55 -11.35 14.83
N GLU A 119 -18.94 -11.08 16.07
CA GLU A 119 -18.75 -9.77 16.71
C GLU A 119 -17.26 -9.39 16.81
N ARG A 120 -16.41 -10.37 17.15
CA ARG A 120 -14.94 -10.21 17.18
C ARG A 120 -14.39 -9.91 15.78
N LEU A 121 -14.89 -10.58 14.75
CA LEU A 121 -14.53 -10.36 13.35
C LEU A 121 -14.85 -8.93 12.93
N ILE A 122 -16.08 -8.49 13.18
CA ILE A 122 -16.55 -7.13 12.87
C ILE A 122 -15.67 -6.10 13.59
N GLY A 123 -15.50 -6.25 14.90
CA GLY A 123 -14.69 -5.32 15.70
C GLY A 123 -13.26 -5.18 15.19
N LEU A 124 -12.63 -6.29 14.81
CA LEU A 124 -11.27 -6.28 14.28
C LEU A 124 -11.20 -5.76 12.84
N ALA A 125 -12.21 -6.04 12.01
CA ALA A 125 -12.30 -5.51 10.67
C ALA A 125 -12.47 -3.98 10.65
N ILE A 126 -13.17 -3.41 11.64
CA ILE A 126 -13.26 -1.95 11.82
C ILE A 126 -11.88 -1.36 12.13
N LEU A 127 -11.15 -2.00 13.04
CA LEU A 127 -9.80 -1.57 13.39
C LEU A 127 -8.87 -1.70 12.18
N ASP A 128 -8.92 -2.82 11.47
CA ASP A 128 -8.16 -3.07 10.26
C ASP A 128 -8.45 -2.01 9.20
N TYR A 129 -9.72 -1.69 8.98
CA TYR A 129 -10.14 -0.65 8.06
C TYR A 129 -9.56 0.74 8.45
N ALA A 130 -9.64 1.13 9.72
CA ALA A 130 -9.03 2.38 10.17
C ALA A 130 -7.51 2.38 9.97
N CYS A 131 -6.85 1.24 10.22
CA CYS A 131 -5.42 1.08 10.00
C CYS A 131 -5.04 1.13 8.52
N VAL A 132 -5.78 0.48 7.62
CA VAL A 132 -5.49 0.44 6.18
C VAL A 132 -5.69 1.81 5.55
N THR A 133 -6.75 2.56 5.91
CA THR A 133 -6.98 3.91 5.40
C THR A 133 -5.84 4.85 5.82
N TYR A 134 -5.41 4.79 7.08
CA TYR A 134 -4.26 5.56 7.56
C TYR A 134 -2.96 5.13 6.86
N HIS A 135 -2.73 3.83 6.73
CA HIS A 135 -1.56 3.26 6.08
C HIS A 135 -1.45 3.71 4.62
N PHE A 136 -2.56 3.66 3.88
CA PHE A 136 -2.64 4.11 2.50
C PHE A 136 -2.28 5.60 2.35
N ALA A 137 -2.86 6.46 3.19
CA ALA A 137 -2.49 7.88 3.23
C ALA A 137 -1.01 8.10 3.60
N ALA A 138 -0.47 7.32 4.54
CA ALA A 138 0.93 7.39 4.95
C ALA A 138 1.88 6.95 3.81
N GLN A 139 1.49 5.97 3.00
CA GLN A 139 2.27 5.52 1.84
C GLN A 139 2.38 6.64 0.79
N HIS A 140 1.29 7.35 0.48
CA HIS A 140 1.31 8.50 -0.41
C HIS A 140 2.21 9.63 0.09
N PHE A 141 2.17 9.91 1.40
CA PHE A 141 3.11 10.83 2.02
C PHE A 141 4.56 10.37 1.86
N GLY A 142 4.82 9.06 1.97
CA GLY A 142 6.11 8.44 1.73
C GLY A 142 6.61 8.67 0.31
N ALA A 143 5.78 8.40 -0.70
CA ALA A 143 6.10 8.62 -2.11
C ALA A 143 6.38 10.10 -2.44
N LEU A 144 5.53 11.02 -1.95
CA LEU A 144 5.75 12.46 -2.07
C LEU A 144 7.07 12.90 -1.41
N SER A 145 7.40 12.31 -0.26
CA SER A 145 8.65 12.56 0.45
C SER A 145 9.87 12.05 -0.31
N LEU A 146 9.77 10.90 -0.99
CA LEU A 146 10.83 10.38 -1.87
C LEU A 146 11.10 11.35 -3.01
N TYR A 147 10.06 11.77 -3.74
CA TYR A 147 10.22 12.71 -4.84
C TYR A 147 10.72 14.08 -4.38
N ARG A 148 10.25 14.57 -3.24
CA ARG A 148 10.76 15.79 -2.62
C ARG A 148 12.24 15.67 -2.27
N SER A 149 12.67 14.52 -1.75
CA SER A 149 14.09 14.27 -1.44
C SER A 149 14.94 14.18 -2.71
N ARG A 150 14.43 13.55 -3.77
CA ARG A 150 15.10 13.45 -5.08
C ARG A 150 15.21 14.79 -5.79
N ALA A 151 14.28 15.70 -5.51
CA ALA A 151 14.31 17.09 -5.95
C ALA A 151 15.11 18.01 -5.01
N GLU A 152 16.01 17.44 -4.18
CA GLU A 152 16.90 18.14 -3.24
C GLU A 152 16.18 18.99 -2.16
N ARG A 153 14.88 18.75 -1.94
CA ARG A 153 14.04 19.46 -0.97
C ARG A 153 13.69 18.62 0.26
N GLY A 154 14.47 17.59 0.56
CA GLY A 154 14.25 16.68 1.70
C GLY A 154 14.12 17.38 3.06
N TRP A 155 14.73 18.56 3.21
CA TRP A 155 14.79 19.36 4.44
C TRP A 155 13.64 20.38 4.59
N CYS A 156 12.89 20.67 3.52
CA CYS A 156 11.87 21.70 3.56
C CYS A 156 10.68 21.30 4.46
N VAL A 157 10.61 21.88 5.66
CA VAL A 157 9.57 21.58 6.66
C VAL A 157 8.19 21.97 6.17
N GLN A 158 8.06 23.10 5.48
CA GLN A 158 6.78 23.58 4.97
C GLN A 158 6.21 22.64 3.92
N THR A 159 7.00 22.27 2.89
CA THR A 159 6.57 21.31 1.87
C THR A 159 6.27 19.95 2.49
N ARG A 160 7.03 19.49 3.49
CA ARG A 160 6.74 18.26 4.22
C ARG A 160 5.38 18.30 4.96
N ARG A 161 5.04 19.43 5.60
CA ARG A 161 3.74 19.61 6.26
C ARG A 161 2.62 19.58 5.24
N LEU A 162 2.81 20.26 4.10
CA LEU A 162 1.86 20.27 3.00
C LEU A 162 1.67 18.87 2.40
N ASP A 163 2.75 18.11 2.16
CA ASP A 163 2.70 16.71 1.70
C ASP A 163 1.86 15.85 2.63
N ARG A 164 2.08 16.00 3.94
CA ARG A 164 1.36 15.21 4.95
C ARG A 164 -0.11 15.59 5.00
N PHE A 165 -0.42 16.89 4.97
CA PHE A 165 -1.80 17.36 4.92
C PHE A 165 -2.50 16.86 3.66
N PHE A 166 -1.89 17.03 2.49
CA PHE A 166 -2.45 16.56 1.23
C PHE A 166 -2.69 15.05 1.22
N ALA A 167 -1.71 14.25 1.66
CA ALA A 167 -1.83 12.80 1.68
C ALA A 167 -2.89 12.30 2.67
N LEU A 168 -2.98 12.89 3.86
CA LEU A 168 -4.01 12.53 4.86
C LEU A 168 -5.41 12.97 4.42
N THR A 169 -5.55 14.15 3.81
CA THR A 169 -6.83 14.65 3.34
C THR A 169 -7.29 13.91 2.08
N VAL A 170 -6.47 13.88 1.03
CA VAL A 170 -6.84 13.30 -0.27
C VAL A 170 -6.76 11.78 -0.25
N GLY A 171 -5.64 11.21 0.22
CA GLY A 171 -5.47 9.76 0.31
C GLY A 171 -6.16 9.11 1.51
N GLY A 172 -6.55 9.87 2.54
CA GLY A 172 -7.23 9.33 3.73
C GLY A 172 -8.71 9.72 3.78
N VAL A 173 -8.98 10.98 4.14
CA VAL A 173 -10.35 11.47 4.40
C VAL A 173 -11.24 11.36 3.16
N LEU A 174 -10.78 11.82 1.99
CA LEU A 174 -11.61 11.76 0.78
C LEU A 174 -11.81 10.33 0.27
N VAL A 175 -10.84 9.44 0.49
CA VAL A 175 -11.00 8.00 0.21
C VAL A 175 -12.03 7.39 1.14
N PHE A 176 -11.99 7.68 2.44
CA PHE A 176 -13.00 7.26 3.41
C PHE A 176 -14.40 7.78 3.04
N VAL A 177 -14.51 9.04 2.63
CA VAL A 177 -15.77 9.61 2.14
C VAL A 177 -16.25 8.90 0.87
N ALA A 178 -15.35 8.62 -0.08
CA ALA A 178 -15.69 7.89 -1.30
C ALA A 178 -16.20 6.48 -0.98
N ASP A 179 -15.57 5.78 -0.05
CA ASP A 179 -15.93 4.45 0.43
C ASP A 179 -17.33 4.43 1.07
N ILE A 180 -17.62 5.37 1.98
CA ILE A 180 -18.96 5.56 2.57
C ILE A 180 -20.02 5.81 1.48
N LEU A 181 -19.72 6.70 0.53
CA LEU A 181 -20.65 7.08 -0.53
C LEU A 181 -20.85 5.98 -1.58
N ALA A 182 -19.89 5.06 -1.71
CA ALA A 182 -19.96 3.91 -2.60
C ALA A 182 -20.71 2.72 -1.97
N GLY A 183 -21.01 2.78 -0.67
CA GLY A 183 -21.60 1.66 0.07
C GLY A 183 -20.60 0.54 0.36
N ALA A 184 -19.31 0.86 0.30
CA ALA A 184 -18.19 -0.07 0.27
C ALA A 184 -17.84 -0.72 1.59
N VAL A 185 -18.26 -0.11 2.70
CA VAL A 185 -17.94 -0.67 4.00
C VAL A 185 -18.68 -1.99 4.05
N ALA A 186 -17.93 -3.10 3.96
CA ALA A 186 -18.41 -4.48 3.97
C ALA A 186 -19.28 -4.83 5.19
N TYR A 187 -19.52 -3.87 6.06
CA TYR A 187 -20.34 -3.94 7.24
C TYR A 187 -21.51 -2.98 7.21
N GLN A 188 -21.88 -2.25 6.14
CA GLN A 188 -23.00 -1.30 6.20
C GLN A 188 -24.24 -1.91 6.90
N ASP A 189 -24.64 -3.12 6.55
CA ASP A 189 -25.78 -3.80 7.20
C ASP A 189 -25.54 -4.13 8.70
N GLN A 190 -24.29 -4.28 9.14
CA GLN A 190 -23.88 -4.55 10.54
C GLN A 190 -23.48 -3.29 11.34
N TRP A 191 -23.01 -2.26 10.63
CA TRP A 191 -22.32 -1.05 11.10
C TRP A 191 -23.31 0.11 11.19
N ILE A 192 -24.32 0.13 10.31
CA ILE A 192 -25.11 1.31 10.01
C ILE A 192 -26.57 1.12 10.43
N ASP A 193 -27.17 -0.05 10.23
CA ASP A 193 -28.56 -0.31 10.64
C ASP A 193 -28.73 -0.43 12.16
N ARG A 194 -27.66 -0.81 12.90
CA ARG A 194 -27.69 -0.83 14.37
C ARG A 194 -27.25 0.49 15.04
N TRP A 195 -26.50 1.36 14.35
CA TRP A 195 -25.75 2.45 15.02
C TRP A 195 -25.75 3.82 14.31
N LEU A 196 -26.72 4.13 13.43
CA LEU A 196 -26.95 5.46 12.79
C LEU A 196 -26.28 5.63 11.41
N PHE A 197 -26.94 5.25 10.31
CA PHE A 197 -26.97 6.18 9.16
C PHE A 197 -28.17 7.09 9.35
N PRO A 198 -27.94 8.37 9.62
CA PRO A 198 -29.01 9.32 9.50
C PRO A 198 -29.48 9.36 8.04
N ALA A 199 -30.80 9.30 7.83
CA ALA A 199 -31.40 9.47 6.50
C ALA A 199 -30.91 10.72 5.75
N TRP A 200 -30.42 11.73 6.48
CA TRP A 200 -29.84 12.94 5.90
C TRP A 200 -28.61 12.66 5.03
N ILE A 201 -27.76 11.67 5.37
CA ILE A 201 -26.56 11.34 4.56
C ILE A 201 -26.99 10.84 3.18
N VAL A 202 -28.00 9.97 3.13
CA VAL A 202 -28.57 9.45 1.88
C VAL A 202 -29.14 10.60 1.04
N SER A 203 -29.89 11.52 1.64
CA SER A 203 -30.43 12.69 0.93
C SER A 203 -29.35 13.68 0.47
N ALA A 204 -28.20 13.73 1.15
CA ALA A 204 -27.13 14.69 0.88
C ALA A 204 -25.98 14.12 0.01
N GLN A 205 -26.04 12.86 -0.41
CA GLN A 205 -24.93 12.17 -1.10
C GLN A 205 -24.34 12.98 -2.26
N ASN A 206 -25.19 13.57 -3.11
CA ASN A 206 -24.73 14.37 -4.25
C ASN A 206 -24.02 15.66 -3.81
N GLY A 207 -24.53 16.32 -2.75
CA GLY A 207 -23.89 17.50 -2.17
C GLY A 207 -22.54 17.17 -1.53
N ILE A 208 -22.45 16.06 -0.81
CA ILE A 208 -21.20 15.57 -0.21
C ILE A 208 -20.18 15.25 -1.31
N ARG A 209 -20.59 14.54 -2.38
CA ARG A 209 -19.73 14.27 -3.55
C ARG A 209 -19.22 15.56 -4.18
N GLY A 210 -20.10 16.53 -4.42
CA GLY A 210 -19.72 17.84 -4.98
C GLY A 210 -18.72 18.59 -4.11
N GLY A 211 -18.96 18.63 -2.80
CA GLY A 211 -18.04 19.22 -1.83
C GLY A 211 -16.68 18.51 -1.78
N ALA A 212 -16.67 17.18 -1.79
CA ALA A 212 -15.45 16.38 -1.82
C ALA A 212 -14.62 16.61 -3.10
N ILE A 213 -15.28 16.70 -4.26
CA ILE A 213 -14.61 17.04 -5.53
C ILE A 213 -14.03 18.46 -5.46
N LEU A 214 -14.75 19.44 -4.90
CA LEU A 214 -14.23 20.80 -4.74
C LEU A 214 -12.99 20.83 -3.85
N VAL A 215 -13.02 20.14 -2.70
CA VAL A 215 -11.86 20.01 -1.80
C VAL A 215 -10.68 19.37 -2.51
N LEU A 216 -10.92 18.29 -3.27
CA LEU A 216 -9.90 17.62 -4.08
C LEU A 216 -9.24 18.57 -5.08
N LEU A 217 -10.03 19.34 -5.83
CA LEU A 217 -9.55 20.28 -6.83
C LEU A 217 -8.71 21.40 -6.19
N ILE A 218 -9.19 21.98 -5.09
CA ILE A 218 -8.47 23.04 -4.35
C ILE A 218 -7.15 22.50 -3.80
N ALA A 219 -7.18 21.35 -3.11
CA ALA A 219 -5.98 20.75 -2.52
C ALA A 219 -4.93 20.41 -3.60
N THR A 220 -5.38 19.88 -4.74
CA THR A 220 -4.53 19.58 -5.89
C THR A 220 -3.94 20.85 -6.51
N ALA A 221 -4.75 21.89 -6.72
CA ALA A 221 -4.29 23.16 -7.26
C ALA A 221 -3.23 23.82 -6.35
N VAL A 222 -3.42 23.78 -5.03
CA VAL A 222 -2.43 24.26 -4.04
C VAL A 222 -1.13 23.46 -4.16
N MET A 223 -1.19 22.14 -4.24
CA MET A 223 0.01 21.30 -4.42
C MET A 223 0.75 21.60 -5.72
N LEU A 224 0.02 21.76 -6.83
CA LEU A 224 0.62 22.04 -8.14
C LEU A 224 1.22 23.46 -8.20
N PHE A 225 0.52 24.46 -7.65
CA PHE A 225 1.02 25.82 -7.58
C PHE A 225 2.28 25.92 -6.70
N THR A 226 2.28 25.27 -5.54
CA THR A 226 3.45 25.25 -4.65
C THR A 226 4.65 24.53 -5.28
N GLU A 227 4.41 23.45 -6.04
CA GLU A 227 5.47 22.76 -6.79
C GLU A 227 5.99 23.61 -7.95
N ALA A 228 5.12 24.30 -8.70
CA ALA A 228 5.50 25.20 -9.80
C ALA A 228 6.34 26.40 -9.34
N ARG A 229 6.12 26.86 -8.10
CA ARG A 229 6.91 27.95 -7.47
C ARG A 229 8.20 27.46 -6.80
N ALA A 230 8.45 26.14 -6.75
CA ALA A 230 9.60 25.60 -6.04
C ALA A 230 10.91 25.78 -6.84
N PRO A 231 12.03 26.16 -6.21
CA PRO A 231 13.33 26.36 -6.88
C PRO A 231 13.89 25.14 -7.63
N HIS A 232 13.43 23.92 -7.33
CA HIS A 232 13.91 22.67 -7.93
C HIS A 232 12.77 21.79 -8.45
N TRP A 233 11.86 22.35 -9.22
CA TRP A 233 10.66 21.65 -9.73
C TRP A 233 10.87 20.17 -10.13
N SER A 234 9.93 19.30 -9.78
CA SER A 234 9.98 17.86 -10.01
C SER A 234 8.78 17.37 -10.80
N LEU A 235 9.00 17.04 -12.08
CA LEU A 235 8.01 16.38 -12.93
C LEU A 235 7.40 15.12 -12.29
N PRO A 236 8.18 14.13 -11.80
CA PRO A 236 7.57 12.93 -11.22
C PRO A 236 6.69 13.24 -10.01
N ARG A 237 7.04 14.26 -9.22
CA ARG A 237 6.21 14.70 -8.10
C ARG A 237 4.88 15.30 -8.57
N VAL A 238 4.91 16.15 -9.60
CA VAL A 238 3.70 16.69 -10.25
C VAL A 238 2.81 15.55 -10.75
N LEU A 239 3.40 14.61 -11.49
CA LEU A 239 2.69 13.45 -12.03
C LEU A 239 2.07 12.60 -10.92
N TYR A 240 2.76 12.44 -9.78
CA TYR A 240 2.25 11.71 -8.63
C TYR A 240 1.05 12.42 -7.97
N ILE A 241 1.14 13.75 -7.79
CA ILE A 241 0.04 14.58 -7.27
C ILE A 241 -1.19 14.44 -8.17
N VAL A 242 -1.00 14.57 -9.49
CA VAL A 242 -2.08 14.40 -10.48
C VAL A 242 -2.64 12.99 -10.45
N GLY A 243 -1.80 11.96 -10.39
CA GLY A 243 -2.24 10.56 -10.33
C GLY A 243 -3.10 10.27 -9.11
N LEU A 244 -2.68 10.73 -7.92
CA LEU A 244 -3.48 10.63 -6.70
C LEU A 244 -4.81 11.38 -6.83
N ALA A 245 -4.79 12.58 -7.42
CA ALA A 245 -6.01 13.35 -7.64
C ALA A 245 -6.99 12.67 -8.60
N VAL A 246 -6.50 12.11 -9.72
CA VAL A 246 -7.30 11.36 -10.69
C VAL A 246 -7.92 10.12 -10.04
N MET A 247 -7.13 9.37 -9.27
CA MET A 247 -7.62 8.19 -8.55
C MET A 247 -8.78 8.53 -7.60
N VAL A 248 -8.63 9.56 -6.77
CA VAL A 248 -9.68 9.98 -5.83
C VAL A 248 -10.87 10.60 -6.57
N GLY A 249 -10.63 11.32 -7.68
CA GLY A 249 -11.70 11.84 -8.53
C GLY A 249 -12.57 10.74 -9.14
N ILE A 250 -11.96 9.63 -9.57
CA ILE A 250 -12.67 8.44 -10.02
C ILE A 250 -13.45 7.80 -8.87
N ALA A 251 -12.82 7.67 -7.68
CA ALA A 251 -13.46 7.12 -6.49
C ALA A 251 -14.75 7.86 -6.08
N LEU A 252 -14.79 9.19 -6.27
CA LEU A 252 -15.94 10.03 -5.93
C LEU A 252 -17.09 9.96 -6.94
N ARG A 253 -16.94 9.25 -8.07
CA ARG A 253 -18.01 9.10 -9.08
C ARG A 253 -19.20 8.28 -8.55
N PRO A 254 -20.43 8.58 -8.99
CA PRO A 254 -21.63 7.83 -8.58
C PRO A 254 -21.55 6.34 -8.90
N ARG A 255 -22.06 5.51 -7.98
CA ARG A 255 -22.42 4.10 -8.21
C ARG A 255 -21.31 3.22 -8.80
N SER A 256 -20.11 3.28 -8.26
CA SER A 256 -19.03 2.43 -8.77
C SER A 256 -18.09 1.93 -7.67
N LEU A 257 -18.65 1.24 -6.67
CA LEU A 257 -17.89 0.58 -5.61
C LEU A 257 -16.73 -0.22 -6.19
N PHE A 258 -17.02 -1.05 -7.19
CA PHE A 258 -16.00 -1.84 -7.86
C PHE A 258 -14.89 -0.98 -8.48
N LEU A 259 -15.23 0.09 -9.23
CA LEU A 259 -14.21 0.97 -9.81
C LEU A 259 -13.31 1.60 -8.75
N PHE A 260 -13.91 2.00 -7.62
CA PHE A 260 -13.18 2.51 -6.47
C PHE A 260 -12.21 1.47 -5.93
N LEU A 261 -12.70 0.26 -5.62
CA LEU A 261 -11.87 -0.84 -5.10
C LEU A 261 -10.72 -1.17 -6.06
N VAL A 262 -11.01 -1.33 -7.35
CA VAL A 262 -9.99 -1.67 -8.35
C VAL A 262 -8.89 -0.61 -8.39
N ILE A 263 -9.24 0.68 -8.52
CA ILE A 263 -8.22 1.71 -8.67
C ILE A 263 -7.46 1.95 -7.37
N TRP A 264 -8.16 1.97 -6.25
CA TRP A 264 -7.59 2.24 -4.93
C TRP A 264 -6.61 1.14 -4.50
N THR A 265 -7.04 -0.12 -4.55
CA THR A 265 -6.21 -1.22 -4.06
C THR A 265 -5.11 -1.58 -5.05
N SER A 266 -5.40 -1.63 -6.36
CA SER A 266 -4.38 -2.00 -7.35
C SER A 266 -3.22 -1.01 -7.40
N GLN A 267 -3.51 0.30 -7.32
CA GLN A 267 -2.47 1.33 -7.28
C GLN A 267 -1.57 1.13 -6.07
N HIS A 268 -2.16 0.91 -4.89
CA HIS A 268 -1.45 0.64 -3.64
C HIS A 268 -0.50 -0.55 -3.77
N TRP A 269 -1.02 -1.69 -4.26
CA TRP A 269 -0.28 -2.95 -4.32
C TRP A 269 0.89 -2.88 -5.30
N ILE A 270 0.67 -2.28 -6.48
CA ILE A 270 1.70 -2.09 -7.50
C ILE A 270 2.81 -1.20 -6.94
N LEU A 271 2.47 -0.04 -6.36
CA LEU A 271 3.45 0.90 -5.83
C LEU A 271 4.30 0.25 -4.73
N ALA A 272 3.67 -0.39 -3.75
CA ALA A 272 4.36 -1.09 -2.66
C ALA A 272 5.31 -2.17 -3.18
N THR A 273 4.87 -2.99 -4.14
CA THR A 273 5.70 -4.03 -4.75
C THR A 273 6.91 -3.43 -5.48
N GLY A 274 6.70 -2.32 -6.19
CA GLY A 274 7.77 -1.55 -6.81
C GLY A 274 8.80 -1.10 -5.77
N LEU A 275 8.38 -0.41 -4.70
CA LEU A 275 9.27 0.05 -3.64
C LEU A 275 10.04 -1.11 -3.00
N ALA A 276 9.36 -2.21 -2.69
CA ALA A 276 9.98 -3.37 -2.07
C ALA A 276 11.04 -4.03 -2.97
N SER A 277 10.82 -4.05 -4.29
CA SER A 277 11.79 -4.59 -5.24
C SER A 277 13.09 -3.78 -5.32
N GLN A 278 13.04 -2.45 -5.15
CA GLN A 278 14.22 -1.58 -5.27
C GLN A 278 14.98 -1.46 -3.96
N THR A 279 14.28 -1.52 -2.83
CA THR A 279 14.84 -1.24 -1.51
C THR A 279 16.11 -2.06 -1.20
N PRO A 280 16.14 -3.39 -1.40
CA PRO A 280 17.29 -4.22 -1.06
C PRO A 280 18.32 -4.33 -2.21
N SER A 281 18.11 -3.67 -3.34
CA SER A 281 18.96 -3.82 -4.54
C SER A 281 20.43 -3.43 -4.34
N ALA A 282 20.71 -2.62 -3.31
CA ALA A 282 22.05 -2.18 -2.92
C ALA A 282 22.47 -2.72 -1.55
N GLU A 283 21.89 -3.84 -1.11
CA GLU A 283 22.30 -4.48 0.13
C GLU A 283 23.72 -5.08 0.05
N LEU A 284 24.36 -5.25 1.20
CA LEU A 284 25.71 -5.81 1.28
C LEU A 284 25.68 -7.33 1.12
N THR A 285 26.75 -7.88 0.54
CA THR A 285 26.94 -9.32 0.45
C THR A 285 26.99 -9.93 1.86
N PRO A 286 26.24 -11.01 2.12
CA PRO A 286 26.27 -11.68 3.42
C PRO A 286 27.64 -12.31 3.70
N GLY A 287 28.12 -12.21 4.95
CA GLY A 287 29.42 -12.77 5.32
C GLY A 287 29.48 -14.31 5.35
N ARG A 288 28.39 -15.00 5.74
CA ARG A 288 28.28 -16.48 5.82
C ARG A 288 26.81 -16.93 5.73
N GLY A 289 26.59 -18.15 5.23
CA GLY A 289 25.30 -18.87 5.27
C GLY A 289 24.64 -19.07 3.89
N VAL A 290 24.27 -20.32 3.57
CA VAL A 290 23.72 -20.69 2.26
C VAL A 290 22.40 -19.98 1.96
N VAL A 291 21.44 -20.02 2.89
CA VAL A 291 20.14 -19.34 2.73
C VAL A 291 20.31 -17.84 2.48
N ARG A 292 21.23 -17.21 3.22
CA ARG A 292 21.54 -15.78 3.08
C ARG A 292 22.13 -15.46 1.71
N ASN A 293 23.04 -16.29 1.21
CA ASN A 293 23.60 -16.15 -0.13
C ASN A 293 22.54 -16.28 -1.23
N VAL A 294 21.57 -17.21 -1.06
CA VAL A 294 20.46 -17.38 -2.01
C VAL A 294 19.55 -16.16 -2.00
N LEU A 295 19.12 -15.71 -0.81
CA LEU A 295 18.29 -14.51 -0.66
C LEU A 295 18.99 -13.27 -1.22
N HIS A 296 20.29 -13.12 -0.96
CA HIS A 296 21.07 -12.01 -1.50
C HIS A 296 21.07 -11.98 -3.03
N LYS A 297 21.28 -13.13 -3.68
CA LYS A 297 21.21 -13.24 -5.15
C LYS A 297 19.83 -12.80 -5.67
N LEU A 298 18.76 -13.08 -4.93
CA LEU A 298 17.42 -12.64 -5.29
C LEU A 298 17.25 -11.12 -5.06
N ASN A 299 17.64 -10.62 -3.90
CA ASN A 299 17.51 -9.22 -3.46
C ASN A 299 18.21 -8.20 -4.37
N VAL A 300 19.41 -8.52 -4.85
CA VAL A 300 20.18 -7.60 -5.72
C VAL A 300 19.58 -7.48 -7.13
N ARG A 301 18.57 -8.29 -7.47
CA ARG A 301 17.87 -8.29 -8.75
C ARG A 301 16.42 -7.87 -8.53
N PRO A 302 16.07 -6.58 -8.72
CA PRO A 302 14.71 -6.12 -8.43
C PRO A 302 13.60 -6.88 -9.17
N TRP A 303 13.83 -7.29 -10.42
CA TRP A 303 12.86 -8.09 -11.17
C TRP A 303 12.60 -9.46 -10.52
N ALA A 304 13.61 -10.06 -9.88
CA ALA A 304 13.49 -11.35 -9.21
C ALA A 304 12.70 -11.22 -7.92
N VAL A 305 12.85 -10.10 -7.19
CA VAL A 305 12.00 -9.77 -6.04
C VAL A 305 10.55 -9.60 -6.46
N VAL A 306 10.27 -8.87 -7.55
CA VAL A 306 8.90 -8.73 -8.07
C VAL A 306 8.30 -10.10 -8.40
N LEU A 307 9.03 -10.92 -9.19
CA LEU A 307 8.55 -12.24 -9.57
C LEU A 307 8.31 -13.13 -8.34
N PHE A 308 9.21 -13.09 -7.36
CA PHE A 308 9.06 -13.83 -6.11
C PHE A 308 7.80 -13.40 -5.35
N LEU A 309 7.58 -12.10 -5.18
CA LEU A 309 6.39 -11.58 -4.49
C LEU A 309 5.10 -11.90 -5.26
N MET A 310 5.13 -11.90 -6.61
CA MET A 310 3.99 -12.30 -7.43
C MET A 310 3.64 -13.78 -7.28
N LEU A 311 4.66 -14.65 -7.35
CA LEU A 311 4.46 -16.09 -7.17
C LEU A 311 3.97 -16.41 -5.75
N LEU A 312 4.54 -15.74 -4.75
CA LEU A 312 4.09 -15.84 -3.37
C LEU A 312 2.63 -15.36 -3.23
N SER A 313 2.28 -14.26 -3.93
CA SER A 313 0.92 -13.73 -3.93
C SER A 313 -0.08 -14.76 -4.45
N LEU A 314 0.23 -15.33 -5.61
CA LEU A 314 -0.58 -16.34 -6.27
C LEU A 314 -0.73 -17.60 -5.40
N ALA A 315 0.38 -18.11 -4.87
CA ALA A 315 0.39 -19.34 -4.08
C ALA A 315 -0.39 -19.21 -2.76
N LEU A 316 -0.41 -18.03 -2.16
CA LEU A 316 -1.07 -17.77 -0.88
C LEU A 316 -2.48 -17.20 -1.02
N LEU A 317 -2.93 -16.89 -2.24
CA LEU A 317 -4.27 -16.36 -2.52
C LEU A 317 -5.39 -17.17 -1.83
N PRO A 318 -5.49 -18.51 -1.97
CA PRO A 318 -6.62 -19.25 -1.39
C PRO A 318 -6.58 -19.33 0.13
N LEU A 319 -5.42 -19.04 0.77
CA LEU A 319 -5.30 -19.01 2.23
C LEU A 319 -5.78 -17.67 2.80
N PHE A 320 -5.40 -16.56 2.15
CA PHE A 320 -5.71 -15.23 2.66
C PHE A 320 -7.08 -14.70 2.20
N GLU A 321 -7.60 -15.17 1.07
CA GLU A 321 -8.96 -14.82 0.64
C GLU A 321 -10.04 -15.28 1.63
N VAL A 322 -9.72 -16.23 2.52
CA VAL A 322 -10.61 -16.66 3.63
C VAL A 322 -10.97 -15.50 4.57
N GLU A 323 -10.13 -14.45 4.67
CA GLU A 323 -10.46 -13.28 5.48
C GLU A 323 -11.61 -12.44 4.88
N ALA A 324 -11.84 -12.57 3.56
CA ALA A 324 -12.92 -11.93 2.83
C ALA A 324 -14.14 -12.86 2.67
N ASN A 325 -14.27 -13.89 3.52
CA ASN A 325 -15.35 -14.87 3.45
C ASN A 325 -16.71 -14.22 3.80
N GLN A 326 -17.51 -13.96 2.76
CA GLN A 326 -18.89 -13.47 2.80
C GLN A 326 -19.86 -14.51 2.20
N GLU A 327 -21.11 -14.52 2.65
CA GLU A 327 -22.11 -15.47 2.13
C GLU A 327 -22.38 -15.30 0.62
N THR A 328 -22.23 -14.07 0.10
CA THR A 328 -22.41 -13.75 -1.32
C THR A 328 -21.23 -12.92 -1.82
N GLY A 329 -20.45 -13.42 -2.76
CA GLY A 329 -19.32 -12.69 -3.32
C GLY A 329 -18.53 -13.48 -4.36
N THR A 330 -17.77 -12.77 -5.20
CA THR A 330 -16.84 -13.39 -6.15
C THR A 330 -15.54 -13.73 -5.42
N TYR A 331 -15.20 -15.01 -5.38
CA TYR A 331 -13.91 -15.49 -4.89
C TYR A 331 -12.96 -15.75 -6.04
N TYR A 332 -11.89 -14.97 -6.11
CA TYR A 332 -10.85 -15.10 -7.12
C TYR A 332 -9.99 -16.34 -6.92
N GLY A 333 -9.80 -16.80 -5.68
CA GLY A 333 -9.15 -18.07 -5.38
C GLY A 333 -9.83 -19.25 -6.08
N ASP A 334 -11.15 -19.24 -6.22
CA ASP A 334 -11.90 -20.31 -6.87
C ASP A 334 -11.57 -20.44 -8.36
N ARG A 335 -11.23 -19.33 -9.02
CA ARG A 335 -10.89 -19.33 -10.46
C ARG A 335 -9.60 -20.08 -10.78
N ILE A 336 -8.69 -20.21 -9.80
CA ILE A 336 -7.38 -20.85 -9.97
C ILE A 336 -7.31 -22.18 -9.22
N PHE A 337 -7.81 -22.20 -7.99
CA PHE A 337 -7.65 -23.32 -7.05
C PHE A 337 -8.92 -24.15 -6.88
N GLY A 338 -10.07 -23.65 -7.36
CA GLY A 338 -11.36 -24.36 -7.32
C GLY A 338 -11.68 -24.93 -5.94
N ALA A 339 -11.83 -26.25 -5.89
CA ALA A 339 -12.20 -26.97 -4.67
C ALA A 339 -11.26 -26.72 -3.48
N ILE A 340 -9.96 -26.46 -3.70
CA ILE A 340 -9.02 -26.19 -2.61
C ILE A 340 -9.39 -24.89 -1.89
N ALA A 341 -9.70 -23.83 -2.63
CA ALA A 341 -10.09 -22.55 -2.05
C ALA A 341 -11.42 -22.67 -1.28
N THR A 342 -12.40 -23.37 -1.87
CA THR A 342 -13.68 -23.65 -1.21
C THR A 342 -13.51 -24.45 0.08
N GLN A 343 -12.66 -25.49 0.07
CA GLN A 343 -12.38 -26.31 1.25
C GLN A 343 -11.74 -25.48 2.36
N LEU A 344 -10.76 -24.62 2.06
CA LEU A 344 -10.14 -23.75 3.06
C LEU A 344 -11.18 -22.83 3.74
N ARG A 345 -12.05 -22.17 2.95
CA ARG A 345 -13.09 -21.25 3.46
C ARG A 345 -14.15 -21.93 4.32
N THR A 346 -14.49 -23.19 4.00
CA THR A 346 -15.55 -23.96 4.68
C THR A 346 -15.03 -24.91 5.76
N SER A 347 -13.71 -25.04 5.90
CA SER A 347 -13.10 -25.94 6.88
C SER A 347 -13.18 -25.41 8.31
N SER A 348 -12.96 -26.32 9.27
CA SER A 348 -12.77 -25.99 10.68
C SER A 348 -11.52 -25.13 10.96
N TRP A 349 -10.63 -24.95 9.98
CA TRP A 349 -9.45 -24.08 10.07
C TRP A 349 -9.77 -22.60 9.80
N ALA A 350 -10.98 -22.27 9.30
CA ALA A 350 -11.35 -20.91 8.95
C ALA A 350 -11.03 -19.86 10.06
N PRO A 351 -11.29 -20.09 11.36
CA PRO A 351 -10.92 -19.13 12.40
C PRO A 351 -9.42 -18.86 12.50
N ALA A 352 -8.58 -19.89 12.29
CA ALA A 352 -7.13 -19.75 12.28
C ALA A 352 -6.63 -19.01 11.03
N LEU A 353 -7.25 -19.25 9.88
CA LEU A 353 -6.93 -18.57 8.62
C LEU A 353 -7.34 -17.09 8.65
N ILE A 354 -8.50 -16.78 9.22
CA ILE A 354 -8.94 -15.40 9.49
C ILE A 354 -7.96 -14.70 10.44
N ALA A 355 -7.56 -15.36 11.53
CA ALA A 355 -6.56 -14.81 12.46
C ALA A 355 -5.22 -14.53 11.77
N LEU A 356 -4.79 -15.44 10.89
CA LEU A 356 -3.58 -15.25 10.08
C LEU A 356 -3.73 -14.06 9.11
N GLY A 357 -4.89 -13.93 8.47
CA GLY A 357 -5.24 -12.78 7.62
C GLY A 357 -5.03 -11.46 8.33
N PHE A 358 -5.76 -11.22 9.42
CA PHE A 358 -5.61 -10.01 10.23
C PHE A 358 -4.20 -9.82 10.79
N ALA A 359 -3.57 -10.88 11.31
CA ALA A 359 -2.22 -10.78 11.83
C ALA A 359 -1.26 -10.26 10.76
N THR A 360 -1.34 -10.79 9.54
CA THR A 360 -0.48 -10.32 8.43
C THR A 360 -0.83 -8.91 7.96
N GLY A 361 -2.11 -8.51 7.98
CA GLY A 361 -2.55 -7.13 7.70
C GLY A 361 -1.97 -6.13 8.70
N PHE A 362 -2.15 -6.36 10.01
CA PHE A 362 -1.60 -5.48 11.03
C PHE A 362 -0.06 -5.46 11.03
N ILE A 363 0.58 -6.63 10.88
CA ILE A 363 2.04 -6.71 10.76
C ILE A 363 2.52 -5.93 9.53
N HIS A 364 1.81 -6.00 8.42
CA HIS A 364 2.11 -5.22 7.22
C HIS A 364 2.12 -3.71 7.55
N TYR A 365 1.07 -3.17 8.16
CA TYR A 365 1.01 -1.74 8.51
C TYR A 365 2.14 -1.30 9.45
N LEU A 366 2.48 -2.16 10.42
CA LEU A 366 3.53 -1.90 11.42
C LEU A 366 4.93 -1.97 10.80
N LEU A 367 5.22 -3.02 10.04
CA LEU A 367 6.52 -3.22 9.42
C LEU A 367 6.75 -2.25 8.28
N ASP A 368 5.73 -1.88 7.51
CA ASP A 368 5.85 -0.87 6.46
C ASP A 368 6.33 0.47 7.03
N ARG A 369 5.70 0.94 8.12
CA ARG A 369 6.18 2.12 8.85
C ARG A 369 7.59 1.94 9.42
N SER A 370 8.00 0.72 9.71
CA SER A 370 9.31 0.43 10.29
C SER A 370 10.41 0.44 9.22
N VAL A 371 10.16 -0.20 8.07
CA VAL A 371 11.11 -0.29 6.95
C VAL A 371 11.13 0.99 6.11
N TYR A 372 10.09 1.80 6.11
CA TYR A 372 10.07 3.09 5.40
C TYR A 372 10.18 4.31 6.31
N ARG A 373 10.63 4.15 7.56
CA ARG A 373 10.91 5.28 8.48
C ARG A 373 12.15 6.07 8.07
N MET A 374 12.08 6.82 6.98
CA MET A 374 13.21 7.58 6.43
C MET A 374 13.76 8.67 7.35
N SER A 375 13.11 8.99 8.48
CA SER A 375 13.71 9.82 9.53
C SER A 375 14.88 9.14 10.24
N ASP A 376 14.88 7.81 10.33
CA ASP A 376 15.92 7.00 10.96
C ASP A 376 17.12 6.82 10.00
N PRO A 377 18.35 7.22 10.38
CA PRO A 377 19.54 7.04 9.55
C PRO A 377 19.82 5.59 9.18
N GLN A 378 19.55 4.63 10.07
CA GLN A 378 19.78 3.21 9.79
C GLN A 378 18.80 2.70 8.74
N VAL A 379 17.54 3.14 8.80
CA VAL A 379 16.54 2.81 7.77
C VAL A 379 16.94 3.39 6.42
N ARG A 380 17.42 4.64 6.35
CA ARG A 380 17.93 5.23 5.10
C ARG A 380 19.13 4.44 4.54
N ALA A 381 20.01 3.96 5.41
CA ALA A 381 21.15 3.13 5.02
C ALA A 381 20.71 1.75 4.49
N ALA A 382 19.66 1.17 5.06
CA ALA A 382 19.04 -0.06 4.58
C ALA A 382 18.36 0.16 3.21
N ALA A 383 17.67 1.29 3.02
CA ALA A 383 16.96 1.65 1.80
C ALA A 383 17.82 2.36 0.75
N ARG A 384 19.15 2.14 0.73
CA ARG A 384 20.07 2.79 -0.23
C ARG A 384 19.70 2.56 -1.70
N GLY A 385 19.14 1.39 -2.02
CA GLY A 385 18.65 1.09 -3.37
C GLY A 385 17.51 2.02 -3.82
N LEU A 386 16.75 2.58 -2.87
CA LEU A 386 15.64 3.49 -3.11
C LEU A 386 16.04 4.96 -3.04
N VAL A 387 16.87 5.34 -2.06
CA VAL A 387 17.25 6.75 -1.83
C VAL A 387 18.40 7.20 -2.74
N GLY A 388 19.17 6.25 -3.28
CA GLY A 388 20.43 6.52 -3.97
C GLY A 388 21.54 6.87 -2.97
N ASN A 389 22.78 7.03 -3.46
CA ASN A 389 23.86 7.57 -2.65
C ASN A 389 23.53 9.05 -2.34
N ALA A 390 22.84 9.30 -1.23
CA ALA A 390 22.89 10.62 -0.61
C ALA A 390 24.39 10.92 -0.37
N PRO A 391 24.90 12.10 -0.77
CA PRO A 391 26.26 12.47 -0.43
C PRO A 391 26.44 12.31 1.08
N ARG A 392 27.55 11.67 1.47
CA ARG A 392 27.92 11.48 2.87
C ARG A 392 27.58 12.77 3.61
N PHE A 393 26.70 12.67 4.61
CA PHE A 393 26.65 13.67 5.65
C PHE A 393 28.09 13.92 6.06
N ALA A 394 28.56 15.15 5.87
CA ALA A 394 29.84 15.56 6.39
C ALA A 394 29.82 15.17 7.87
N GLU A 395 30.66 14.20 8.22
CA GLU A 395 31.05 13.97 9.60
C GLU A 395 31.52 15.33 10.10
N GLY A 396 30.78 15.86 11.08
CA GLY A 396 31.07 17.16 11.67
C GLY A 396 32.52 17.17 12.13
N LYS A 397 33.27 18.13 11.60
CA LYS A 397 34.32 18.79 12.35
C LYS A 397 33.68 19.66 13.43
#